data_AF-A0A2N5S3T6-F1
#
_entry.id   AF-A0A2N5S3T6-F1
#
_cell.length_a   1.000
_cell.length_b   1.000
_cell.length_c   1.000
_cell.angle_alpha   90.00
_cell.angle_beta   90.00
_cell.angle_gamma   90.00
#
_symmetry.space_group_name_H-M   'P 1'
#
loop_
_entity.id
_entity.type
_entity.pdbx_description
1 polymer ?
#
loop_
_entity_poly.entity_id
_entity_poly.type
_entity_poly.pdbx_seq_one_letter_code
_entity_poly.pdbx_strand_id
1 'polypeptide(L)'
;MFLNPIAILAAIHLVVPVTWALESFPEKIPRVINEEPIELPTHKVYNWYPDTIKAVVEGKGSTIRRGEVLLEKLKAVVNPGERMKSILGWNEALNPEELPPYLSQRDYGNPKLVVFKKNDFPWDLPEDVEHYVVWIRSPLVTKEAFKRLEDDPPYPNREYEDIDGPRVAALVEYLNQHNMNGRTGLPPLAVSPFRHLSLRHPTEEHLWESDSGEVITRQEAIQAMRWVARHTERLIELEFPASIYETVWSRTRKPLRSIKDPNHFHILVIPKSSPDSFFNLNLNAKANNQSPGLRGRKRRHRRRGV
;
A
#
# COMPACT_ATOMS: atom_id res chain seq x y z
N MET A 1 27.12 -51.34 18.79
CA MET A 1 27.61 -49.94 18.83
C MET A 1 26.38 -49.06 18.99
N PHE A 2 26.17 -48.58 20.20
CA PHE A 2 25.02 -47.74 20.55
C PHE A 2 25.44 -46.27 20.49
N LEU A 3 24.64 -45.45 19.82
CA LEU A 3 24.68 -43.99 19.95
C LEU A 3 23.49 -43.58 20.79
N ASN A 4 23.76 -42.88 21.89
CA ASN A 4 22.78 -42.11 22.65
C ASN A 4 23.34 -40.69 22.83
N PRO A 5 22.56 -39.62 22.61
CA PRO A 5 22.97 -38.23 22.79
C PRO A 5 22.71 -37.76 24.24
N ILE A 6 23.05 -36.49 24.55
CA ILE A 6 22.90 -35.70 25.80
C ILE A 6 24.27 -35.26 26.33
N ALA A 7 24.74 -34.07 25.92
CA ALA A 7 24.82 -32.82 26.71
C ALA A 7 26.20 -32.69 27.40
N ILE A 8 26.87 -31.54 27.52
CA ILE A 8 26.44 -30.27 28.10
C ILE A 8 27.61 -29.23 27.99
N LEU A 9 27.29 -27.93 27.83
CA LEU A 9 28.02 -26.68 28.22
C LEU A 9 29.43 -26.40 27.62
N ALA A 10 29.89 -25.17 27.33
CA ALA A 10 29.39 -23.79 27.35
C ALA A 10 30.52 -22.86 26.82
N ALA A 11 30.14 -21.64 26.40
CA ALA A 11 30.87 -20.35 26.39
C ALA A 11 30.66 -19.61 25.05
N ILE A 12 29.55 -18.85 24.90
CA ILE A 12 29.40 -17.42 25.24
C ILE A 12 30.19 -16.49 24.31
N HIS A 13 29.47 -15.85 23.38
CA HIS A 13 29.66 -14.43 23.12
C HIS A 13 28.31 -13.76 22.82
N LEU A 14 27.84 -13.03 23.83
CA LEU A 14 27.04 -11.79 23.79
C LEU A 14 26.28 -11.49 22.49
N VAL A 15 25.00 -11.85 22.48
CA VAL A 15 23.98 -11.13 21.72
C VAL A 15 23.12 -10.38 22.72
N VAL A 16 23.25 -9.06 22.71
CA VAL A 16 22.37 -8.14 23.43
C VAL A 16 20.93 -8.38 22.94
N PRO A 17 19.96 -8.64 23.82
CA PRO A 17 18.58 -8.79 23.39
C PRO A 17 18.05 -7.40 23.04
N VAL A 18 17.92 -7.10 21.75
CA VAL A 18 17.00 -6.04 21.32
C VAL A 18 15.61 -6.63 21.51
N THR A 19 15.02 -6.35 22.67
CA THR A 19 13.61 -6.61 22.94
C THR A 19 12.81 -5.76 21.97
N TRP A 20 12.39 -6.35 20.86
CA TRP A 20 11.26 -5.81 20.11
C TRP A 20 10.07 -5.90 21.05
N ALA A 21 9.54 -4.75 21.45
CA ALA A 21 8.28 -4.69 22.15
C ALA A 21 7.25 -5.44 21.29
N LEU A 22 6.82 -6.60 21.77
CA LEU A 22 5.64 -7.29 21.28
C LEU A 22 4.50 -6.28 21.48
N GLU A 23 4.06 -5.63 20.40
CA GLU A 23 2.75 -4.98 20.42
C GLU A 23 1.73 -6.11 20.67
N SER A 24 1.27 -6.20 21.91
CA SER A 24 0.15 -7.02 22.30
C SER A 24 -1.08 -6.53 21.55
N PHE A 25 -1.45 -7.21 20.47
CA PHE A 25 -2.74 -7.02 19.85
C PHE A 25 -3.78 -7.82 20.65
N PRO A 26 -4.97 -7.26 20.92
CA PRO A 26 -5.99 -7.97 21.67
C PRO A 26 -6.34 -9.27 20.96
N GLU A 27 -6.26 -10.36 21.72
CA GLU A 27 -6.73 -11.69 21.36
C GLU A 27 -8.21 -11.59 20.94
N LYS A 28 -8.52 -12.21 19.80
CA LYS A 28 -9.81 -12.14 19.07
C LYS A 28 -10.04 -10.78 18.42
N ILE A 29 -9.99 -10.75 17.09
CA ILE A 29 -10.66 -9.69 16.30
C ILE A 29 -12.15 -9.96 16.47
N PRO A 30 -12.90 -9.23 17.32
CA PRO A 30 -14.34 -9.40 17.35
C PRO A 30 -14.86 -8.91 15.99
N ARG A 31 -15.96 -9.47 15.49
CA ARG A 31 -16.79 -8.74 14.53
C ARG A 31 -17.21 -7.44 15.23
N VAL A 32 -16.43 -6.38 15.07
CA VAL A 32 -16.71 -5.08 15.70
C VAL A 32 -17.83 -4.44 14.90
N ILE A 33 -19.06 -4.82 15.26
CA ILE A 33 -20.31 -4.21 14.76
C ILE A 33 -20.68 -2.96 15.58
N ASN A 34 -19.92 -2.61 16.63
CA ASN A 34 -20.12 -1.39 17.42
C ASN A 34 -18.94 -0.42 17.22
N GLU A 35 -19.18 0.62 16.41
CA GLU A 35 -18.21 1.61 15.92
C GLU A 35 -17.78 2.62 17.00
N GLU A 36 -16.91 2.24 17.94
CA GLU A 36 -16.09 3.25 18.62
C GLU A 36 -14.98 3.75 17.66
N PRO A 37 -14.72 5.08 17.57
CA PRO A 37 -13.61 5.61 16.79
C PRO A 37 -12.29 5.09 17.34
N ILE A 38 -11.66 4.17 16.63
CA ILE A 38 -10.33 3.69 17.03
C ILE A 38 -9.29 4.68 16.50
N GLU A 39 -8.71 5.48 17.40
CA GLU A 39 -7.53 6.27 17.07
C GLU A 39 -6.33 5.34 16.85
N LEU A 40 -5.80 5.33 15.63
CA LEU A 40 -4.55 4.63 15.32
C LEU A 40 -3.38 5.57 15.60
N PRO A 41 -2.27 5.08 16.21
CA PRO A 41 -1.08 5.89 16.39
C PRO A 41 -0.58 6.36 15.02
N THR A 42 -0.28 7.65 14.93
CA THR A 42 0.32 8.23 13.72
C THR A 42 1.83 8.08 13.75
N HIS A 43 2.46 8.01 12.57
CA HIS A 43 3.90 7.90 12.43
C HIS A 43 4.44 8.87 11.38
N LYS A 44 5.71 9.24 11.51
CA LYS A 44 6.42 10.05 10.52
C LYS A 44 7.07 9.16 9.48
N VAL A 45 7.21 9.68 8.27
CA VAL A 45 8.02 9.11 7.20
C VAL A 45 9.05 10.17 6.79
N TYR A 46 10.31 9.78 6.63
CA TYR A 46 11.39 10.73 6.33
C TYR A 46 11.83 10.65 4.87
N ASN A 47 11.73 9.46 4.27
CA ASN A 47 12.17 9.21 2.90
C ASN A 47 11.08 8.52 2.08
N TRP A 48 11.17 8.64 0.76
CA TRP A 48 10.33 7.87 -0.15
C TRP A 48 10.55 6.35 0.04
N TYR A 49 11.80 5.91 -0.12
CA TYR A 49 12.25 4.57 0.24
C TYR A 49 13.21 4.63 1.44
N PRO A 50 13.06 3.75 2.45
CA PRO A 50 12.02 2.73 2.57
C PRO A 50 10.73 3.23 3.20
N ASP A 51 10.73 4.38 3.90
CA ASP A 51 9.71 4.71 4.90
C ASP A 51 8.29 4.83 4.33
N THR A 52 8.13 5.65 3.28
CA THR A 52 6.81 5.93 2.68
C THR A 52 6.24 4.69 2.01
N ILE A 53 7.07 3.97 1.22
CA ILE A 53 6.67 2.71 0.58
C ILE A 53 6.29 1.68 1.63
N LYS A 54 7.10 1.49 2.67
CA LYS A 54 6.84 0.56 3.78
C LYS A 54 5.52 0.86 4.45
N ALA A 55 5.27 2.12 4.80
CA ALA A 55 4.03 2.54 5.46
C ALA A 55 2.80 2.13 4.66
N VAL A 56 2.80 2.38 3.34
CA VAL A 56 1.66 2.01 2.48
C VAL A 56 1.53 0.50 2.32
N VAL A 57 2.64 -0.20 2.02
CA VAL A 57 2.66 -1.67 1.80
C VAL A 57 2.21 -2.45 3.04
N GLU A 58 2.60 -2.00 4.23
CA GLU A 58 2.21 -2.60 5.50
C GLU A 58 0.76 -2.32 5.89
N GLY A 59 0.03 -1.52 5.10
CA GLY A 59 -1.37 -1.15 5.38
C GLY A 59 -1.50 0.02 6.36
N LYS A 60 -0.43 0.78 6.58
CA LYS A 60 -0.32 1.90 7.53
C LYS A 60 -0.35 3.27 6.84
N GLY A 61 -0.51 3.35 5.52
CA GLY A 61 -0.45 4.63 4.79
C GLY A 61 -1.31 5.74 5.38
N SER A 62 -2.54 5.45 5.82
CA SER A 62 -3.43 6.45 6.42
C SER A 62 -3.08 6.88 7.84
N THR A 63 -2.08 6.25 8.46
CA THR A 63 -1.54 6.67 9.76
C THR A 63 -0.27 7.49 9.62
N ILE A 64 0.14 7.85 8.39
CA ILE A 64 1.18 8.86 8.20
C ILE A 64 0.66 10.18 8.77
N ARG A 65 1.49 10.81 9.59
CA ARG A 65 1.18 12.05 10.31
C ARG A 65 0.88 13.19 9.33
N ARG A 66 0.05 14.14 9.77
CA ARG A 66 -0.07 15.48 9.17
C ARG A 66 0.58 16.51 10.07
N GLY A 67 1.07 17.60 9.49
CA GLY A 67 1.44 18.78 10.27
C GLY A 67 0.26 19.29 11.11
N GLU A 68 0.54 19.77 12.33
CA GLU A 68 -0.51 20.14 13.31
C GLU A 68 -1.47 21.19 12.76
N VAL A 69 -0.93 22.25 12.12
CA VAL A 69 -1.73 23.32 11.50
C VAL A 69 -2.67 22.78 10.43
N LEU A 70 -2.22 21.84 9.59
CA LEU A 70 -3.08 21.24 8.56
C LEU A 70 -4.14 20.32 9.17
N LEU A 71 -3.78 19.60 10.23
CA LEU A 71 -4.71 18.74 10.95
C LEU A 71 -5.83 19.55 11.62
N GLU A 72 -5.52 20.68 12.24
CA GLU A 72 -6.51 21.60 12.81
C GLU A 72 -7.44 22.16 11.74
N LYS A 73 -6.90 22.60 10.59
CA LYS A 73 -7.71 23.06 9.46
C LYS A 73 -8.64 21.97 8.93
N LEU A 74 -8.16 20.73 8.84
CA LEU A 74 -8.99 19.59 8.43
C LEU A 74 -10.11 19.32 9.44
N LYS A 75 -9.80 19.33 10.75
CA LYS A 75 -10.78 19.15 11.83
C LYS A 75 -11.85 20.24 11.85
N ALA A 76 -11.50 21.46 11.43
CA ALA A 76 -12.43 22.59 11.34
C ALA A 76 -13.39 22.51 10.14
N VAL A 77 -13.19 21.58 9.19
CA VAL A 77 -14.09 21.44 8.03
C VAL A 77 -15.41 20.82 8.47
N VAL A 78 -16.47 21.62 8.43
CA VAL A 78 -17.85 21.17 8.62
C VAL A 78 -18.31 20.40 7.38
N ASN A 79 -18.92 19.23 7.58
CA ASN A 79 -19.48 18.38 6.52
C ASN A 79 -18.52 18.16 5.33
N PRO A 80 -17.32 17.59 5.56
CA PRO A 80 -16.26 17.52 4.56
C PRO A 80 -16.65 16.72 3.31
N GLY A 81 -17.55 15.74 3.43
CA GLY A 81 -18.10 14.98 2.30
C GLY A 81 -18.95 15.83 1.36
N GLU A 82 -19.94 16.56 1.89
CA GLU A 82 -20.81 17.45 1.11
C GLU A 82 -20.03 18.62 0.49
N ARG A 83 -19.08 19.18 1.24
CA ARG A 83 -18.15 20.18 0.70
C ARG A 83 -17.38 19.61 -0.50
N MET A 84 -16.88 18.38 -0.40
CA MET A 84 -16.14 17.76 -1.50
C MET A 84 -17.04 17.47 -2.70
N LYS A 85 -18.27 16.98 -2.49
CA LYS A 85 -19.23 16.83 -3.59
C LYS A 85 -19.49 18.14 -4.32
N SER A 86 -19.67 19.23 -3.59
CA SER A 86 -19.85 20.56 -4.19
C SER A 86 -18.63 20.99 -5.01
N ILE A 87 -17.41 20.80 -4.49
CA ILE A 87 -16.17 21.09 -5.22
C ILE A 87 -16.06 20.26 -6.52
N LEU A 88 -16.51 19.01 -6.49
CA LEU A 88 -16.45 18.09 -7.63
C LEU A 88 -17.63 18.25 -8.60
N GLY A 89 -18.62 19.09 -8.30
CA GLY A 89 -19.87 19.17 -9.08
C GLY A 89 -20.75 17.92 -8.94
N TRP A 90 -20.60 17.19 -7.84
CA TRP A 90 -21.19 15.89 -7.55
C TRP A 90 -22.41 15.98 -6.63
N ASN A 91 -23.21 17.04 -6.77
CA ASN A 91 -24.35 17.32 -5.90
C ASN A 91 -25.53 16.35 -6.14
N GLU A 92 -25.66 15.83 -7.35
CA GLU A 92 -26.72 14.88 -7.72
C GLU A 92 -26.23 13.45 -7.54
N ALA A 93 -27.06 12.62 -6.92
CA ALA A 93 -26.83 11.18 -6.88
C ALA A 93 -26.91 10.61 -8.30
N LEU A 94 -25.98 9.73 -8.67
CA LEU A 94 -26.13 8.90 -9.87
C LEU A 94 -27.01 7.71 -9.54
N ASN A 95 -27.78 7.25 -10.52
CA ASN A 95 -28.45 5.96 -10.40
C ASN A 95 -27.35 4.87 -10.26
N PRO A 96 -27.41 3.97 -9.27
CA PRO A 96 -26.47 2.86 -9.17
C PRO A 96 -26.34 2.02 -10.45
N GLU A 97 -27.40 1.95 -11.26
CA GLU A 97 -27.39 1.26 -12.56
C GLU A 97 -26.56 1.99 -13.64
N GLU A 98 -26.30 3.28 -13.46
CA GLU A 98 -25.47 4.10 -14.36
C GLU A 98 -23.99 4.05 -13.97
N LEU A 99 -23.65 3.55 -12.78
CA LEU A 99 -22.26 3.41 -12.35
C LEU A 99 -21.62 2.23 -13.06
N PRO A 100 -20.35 2.37 -13.51
CA PRO A 100 -19.62 1.22 -13.99
C PRO A 100 -19.45 0.21 -12.84
N PRO A 101 -19.40 -1.10 -13.17
CA PRO A 101 -19.38 -2.15 -12.16
C PRO A 101 -18.12 -2.13 -11.29
N TYR A 102 -17.04 -1.51 -11.75
CA TYR A 102 -15.83 -1.25 -10.98
C TYR A 102 -15.03 -0.12 -11.62
N LEU A 103 -14.16 0.51 -10.83
CA LEU A 103 -13.21 1.53 -11.31
C LEU A 103 -12.18 0.91 -12.27
N SER A 104 -12.07 1.47 -13.48
CA SER A 104 -11.16 0.99 -14.52
C SER A 104 -10.54 2.13 -15.31
N GLN A 105 -9.55 1.79 -16.15
CA GLN A 105 -8.92 2.75 -17.07
C GLN A 105 -9.90 3.49 -18.00
N ARG A 106 -11.07 2.89 -18.28
CA ARG A 106 -12.11 3.48 -19.15
C ARG A 106 -12.76 4.71 -18.53
N ASP A 107 -12.66 4.85 -17.21
CA ASP A 107 -13.24 5.98 -16.48
C ASP A 107 -12.33 7.20 -16.50
N TYR A 108 -11.05 7.05 -16.90
CA TYR A 108 -10.09 8.15 -16.92
C TYR A 108 -10.59 9.33 -17.77
N GLY A 109 -10.41 10.54 -17.24
CA GLY A 109 -10.87 11.76 -17.89
C GLY A 109 -12.38 11.99 -17.85
N ASN A 110 -13.18 11.11 -17.21
CA ASN A 110 -14.60 11.35 -16.97
C ASN A 110 -14.83 12.01 -15.60
N PRO A 111 -15.00 13.35 -15.53
CA PRO A 111 -15.14 14.07 -14.27
C PRO A 111 -16.43 13.74 -13.52
N LYS A 112 -17.41 13.06 -14.15
CA LYS A 112 -18.60 12.57 -13.47
C LYS A 112 -18.34 11.32 -12.62
N LEU A 113 -17.24 10.59 -12.89
CA LEU A 113 -16.93 9.31 -12.25
C LEU A 113 -15.65 9.34 -11.43
N VAL A 114 -14.60 10.01 -11.94
CA VAL A 114 -13.28 10.05 -11.30
C VAL A 114 -12.63 11.42 -11.47
N VAL A 115 -12.01 11.90 -10.39
CA VAL A 115 -11.23 13.13 -10.39
C VAL A 115 -9.93 12.90 -9.60
N PHE A 116 -8.80 13.13 -10.26
CA PHE A 116 -7.49 13.23 -9.63
C PHE A 116 -7.30 14.65 -9.13
N LYS A 117 -7.00 14.81 -7.83
CA LYS A 117 -6.78 16.14 -7.23
C LYS A 117 -5.62 16.09 -6.25
N LYS A 118 -4.73 17.07 -6.30
CA LYS A 118 -3.71 17.25 -5.26
C LYS A 118 -4.40 17.46 -3.91
N ASN A 119 -3.94 16.76 -2.88
CA ASN A 119 -4.59 16.77 -1.57
C ASN A 119 -4.47 18.16 -0.94
N ASP A 120 -5.60 18.76 -0.58
CA ASP A 120 -5.64 20.07 0.09
C ASP A 120 -5.06 20.01 1.52
N PHE A 121 -5.02 18.80 2.12
CA PHE A 121 -4.49 18.53 3.45
C PHE A 121 -3.49 17.35 3.40
N PRO A 122 -2.33 17.55 2.77
CA PRO A 122 -1.37 16.48 2.57
C PRO A 122 -0.82 15.97 3.90
N TRP A 123 -0.37 14.71 3.87
CA TRP A 123 0.46 14.13 4.91
C TRP A 123 1.82 14.84 4.98
N ASP A 124 2.48 14.71 6.12
CA ASP A 124 3.87 15.12 6.33
C ASP A 124 4.76 14.12 5.60
N LEU A 125 5.20 14.51 4.40
CA LEU A 125 5.87 13.67 3.41
C LEU A 125 7.22 14.27 3.02
N PRO A 126 8.14 13.46 2.46
CA PRO A 126 9.40 13.97 1.91
C PRO A 126 9.16 15.03 0.81
N GLU A 127 10.11 15.94 0.63
CA GLU A 127 9.98 17.15 -0.21
C GLU A 127 9.52 16.87 -1.65
N ASP A 128 10.07 15.82 -2.27
CA ASP A 128 9.77 15.44 -3.67
C ASP A 128 8.50 14.58 -3.82
N VAL A 129 7.83 14.22 -2.71
CA VAL A 129 6.67 13.35 -2.74
C VAL A 129 5.39 14.18 -2.81
N GLU A 130 4.67 14.05 -3.92
CA GLU A 130 3.34 14.63 -4.08
C GLU A 130 2.27 13.71 -3.52
N HIS A 131 1.21 14.31 -2.98
CA HIS A 131 0.06 13.61 -2.43
C HIS A 131 -1.20 13.98 -3.20
N TYR A 132 -1.78 13.01 -3.89
CA TYR A 132 -3.07 13.12 -4.57
C TYR A 132 -4.16 12.33 -3.85
N VAL A 133 -5.38 12.81 -3.96
CA VAL A 133 -6.59 12.06 -3.65
C VAL A 133 -7.32 11.81 -4.97
N VAL A 134 -7.66 10.55 -5.22
CA VAL A 134 -8.54 10.19 -6.32
C VAL A 134 -9.94 10.03 -5.76
N TRP A 135 -10.81 10.94 -6.14
CA TRP A 135 -12.22 10.88 -5.82
C TRP A 135 -12.92 10.04 -6.86
N ILE A 136 -13.78 9.12 -6.42
CA ILE A 136 -14.49 8.20 -7.31
C ILE A 136 -15.96 8.04 -6.88
N ARG A 137 -16.82 7.85 -7.87
CA ARG A 137 -18.21 7.40 -7.66
C ARG A 137 -18.37 5.89 -7.82
N SER A 138 -17.55 5.29 -8.68
CA SER A 138 -17.55 3.83 -8.92
C SER A 138 -17.02 3.05 -7.71
N PRO A 139 -17.52 1.83 -7.45
CA PRO A 139 -16.91 0.94 -6.47
C PRO A 139 -15.52 0.49 -6.95
N LEU A 140 -14.57 0.27 -6.02
CA LEU A 140 -13.28 -0.36 -6.38
C LEU A 140 -13.37 -1.89 -6.41
N VAL A 141 -14.20 -2.45 -5.52
CA VAL A 141 -14.23 -3.90 -5.27
C VAL A 141 -15.66 -4.38 -5.43
N THR A 142 -15.89 -5.07 -6.54
CA THR A 142 -17.08 -5.83 -6.87
C THR A 142 -16.65 -7.18 -7.42
N LYS A 143 -17.60 -8.12 -7.57
CA LYS A 143 -17.30 -9.42 -8.20
C LYS A 143 -16.83 -9.24 -9.65
N GLU A 144 -17.33 -8.23 -10.35
CA GLU A 144 -16.95 -7.93 -11.73
C GLU A 144 -15.48 -7.53 -11.86
N ALA A 145 -14.88 -6.94 -10.82
CA ALA A 145 -13.46 -6.60 -10.79
C ALA A 145 -12.55 -7.85 -10.76
N PHE A 146 -13.10 -9.04 -10.49
CA PHE A 146 -12.38 -10.29 -10.62
C PHE A 146 -12.34 -10.80 -12.06
N LYS A 147 -13.22 -10.36 -12.97
CA LYS A 147 -13.22 -10.82 -14.36
C LYS A 147 -11.90 -10.50 -15.05
N ARG A 148 -11.24 -11.52 -15.59
CA ARG A 148 -10.04 -11.37 -16.43
C ARG A 148 -10.36 -10.68 -17.75
N LEU A 149 -9.56 -9.68 -18.11
CA LEU A 149 -9.56 -9.04 -19.43
C LEU A 149 -8.65 -9.80 -20.41
N GLU A 150 -8.76 -9.52 -21.70
CA GLU A 150 -7.98 -10.22 -22.73
C GLU A 150 -6.45 -10.04 -22.55
N ASP A 151 -6.04 -8.84 -22.12
CA ASP A 151 -4.65 -8.45 -21.88
C ASP A 151 -4.17 -8.75 -20.45
N ASP A 152 -5.01 -9.33 -19.60
CA ASP A 152 -4.63 -9.73 -18.25
C ASP A 152 -3.77 -11.01 -18.27
N PRO A 153 -2.84 -11.15 -17.31
CA PRO A 153 -2.20 -12.43 -17.07
C PRO A 153 -3.25 -13.49 -16.68
N PRO A 154 -2.91 -14.79 -16.73
CA PRO A 154 -3.78 -15.84 -16.22
C PRO A 154 -4.22 -15.57 -14.78
N TYR A 155 -5.39 -16.08 -14.42
CA TYR A 155 -5.89 -15.98 -13.05
C TYR A 155 -4.85 -16.52 -12.06
N PRO A 156 -4.54 -15.76 -10.98
CA PRO A 156 -3.57 -16.18 -9.99
C PRO A 156 -4.11 -17.31 -9.09
N ASN A 157 -5.43 -17.47 -9.04
CA ASN A 157 -6.14 -18.60 -8.46
C ASN A 157 -7.35 -18.94 -9.35
N ARG A 158 -7.54 -20.23 -9.67
CA ARG A 158 -8.64 -20.71 -10.51
C ARG A 158 -10.02 -20.43 -9.92
N GLU A 159 -10.14 -20.34 -8.59
CA GLU A 159 -11.40 -19.99 -7.93
C GLU A 159 -11.92 -18.59 -8.34
N TYR A 160 -11.06 -17.72 -8.90
CA TYR A 160 -11.46 -16.40 -9.37
C TYR A 160 -12.20 -16.44 -10.72
N GLU A 161 -12.15 -17.58 -11.42
CA GLU A 161 -12.92 -17.79 -12.66
C GLU A 161 -14.43 -17.81 -12.40
N ASP A 162 -14.84 -18.33 -11.24
CA ASP A 162 -16.22 -18.33 -10.78
C ASP A 162 -16.53 -17.07 -9.96
N ILE A 163 -16.82 -15.98 -10.67
CA ILE A 163 -17.10 -14.68 -10.04
C ILE A 163 -18.36 -14.65 -9.18
N ASP A 164 -19.29 -15.59 -9.40
CA ASP A 164 -20.52 -15.73 -8.64
C ASP A 164 -20.37 -16.78 -7.51
N GLY A 165 -19.20 -17.38 -7.40
CA GLY A 165 -18.87 -18.40 -6.41
C GLY A 165 -18.65 -17.84 -5.00
N PRO A 166 -18.76 -18.70 -3.97
CA PRO A 166 -18.65 -18.30 -2.56
C PRO A 166 -17.28 -17.68 -2.26
N ARG A 167 -16.22 -18.14 -2.93
CA ARG A 167 -14.87 -17.64 -2.74
C ARG A 167 -14.72 -16.17 -3.12
N VAL A 168 -15.22 -15.78 -4.30
CA VAL A 168 -15.16 -14.39 -4.77
C VAL A 168 -16.05 -13.51 -3.90
N ALA A 169 -17.24 -13.98 -3.49
CA ALA A 169 -18.10 -13.26 -2.56
C ALA A 169 -17.38 -12.94 -1.23
N ALA A 170 -16.73 -13.93 -0.61
CA ALA A 170 -15.97 -13.75 0.62
C ALA A 170 -14.79 -12.78 0.45
N LEU A 171 -14.06 -12.85 -0.67
CA LEU A 171 -12.95 -11.94 -0.96
C LEU A 171 -13.44 -10.50 -1.20
N VAL A 172 -14.57 -10.32 -1.88
CA VAL A 172 -15.20 -8.99 -2.07
C VAL A 172 -15.63 -8.41 -0.73
N GLU A 173 -16.24 -9.22 0.15
CA GLU A 173 -16.60 -8.83 1.51
C GLU A 173 -15.36 -8.35 2.28
N TYR A 174 -14.34 -9.22 2.35
CA TYR A 174 -13.08 -8.92 3.03
C TYR A 174 -12.43 -7.65 2.51
N LEU A 175 -12.25 -7.54 1.19
CA LEU A 175 -11.57 -6.42 0.57
C LEU A 175 -12.34 -5.12 0.79
N ASN A 176 -13.67 -5.11 0.89
CA ASN A 176 -14.45 -3.90 1.22
C ASN A 176 -14.36 -3.47 2.69
N GLN A 177 -14.12 -4.41 3.61
CA GLN A 177 -13.99 -4.13 5.04
C GLN A 177 -12.57 -3.72 5.48
N HIS A 178 -11.56 -3.97 4.65
CA HIS A 178 -10.15 -3.79 5.00
C HIS A 178 -9.44 -2.67 4.20
N ASN A 179 -8.24 -2.32 4.65
CA ASN A 179 -7.37 -1.43 3.89
C ASN A 179 -6.96 -2.12 2.58
N MET A 180 -6.87 -1.35 1.50
CA MET A 180 -6.24 -1.77 0.26
C MET A 180 -5.04 -0.88 -0.05
N ASN A 181 -4.05 -1.45 -0.72
CA ASN A 181 -2.93 -0.71 -1.26
C ASN A 181 -2.43 -1.35 -2.55
N GLY A 182 -1.65 -0.57 -3.28
CA GLY A 182 -0.99 -0.99 -4.51
C GLY A 182 0.09 0.00 -4.91
N ARG A 183 0.63 -0.18 -6.12
CA ARG A 183 1.79 0.58 -6.59
C ARG A 183 1.93 0.53 -8.10
N THR A 184 2.51 1.58 -8.68
CA THR A 184 2.93 1.61 -10.09
C THR A 184 4.37 2.10 -10.20
N GLY A 185 5.09 1.74 -11.26
CA GLY A 185 6.46 2.21 -11.51
C GLY A 185 7.55 1.66 -10.58
N LEU A 186 7.20 0.98 -9.48
CA LEU A 186 8.12 0.30 -8.58
C LEU A 186 8.39 -1.15 -9.03
N PRO A 187 9.61 -1.69 -8.88
CA PRO A 187 9.88 -3.12 -9.11
C PRO A 187 9.49 -3.97 -7.88
N PRO A 188 9.29 -5.31 -8.03
CA PRO A 188 9.00 -6.20 -6.89
C PRO A 188 10.01 -6.13 -5.73
N LEU A 189 11.30 -5.93 -6.05
CA LEU A 189 12.37 -5.76 -5.06
C LEU A 189 12.13 -4.57 -4.11
N ALA A 190 11.45 -3.51 -4.57
CA ALA A 190 11.19 -2.34 -3.74
C ALA A 190 10.18 -2.60 -2.62
N VAL A 191 9.43 -3.72 -2.68
CA VAL A 191 8.41 -4.06 -1.69
C VAL A 191 8.62 -5.40 -1.00
N SER A 192 9.42 -6.30 -1.59
CA SER A 192 9.69 -7.63 -1.02
C SER A 192 10.24 -7.64 0.40
N PRO A 193 10.98 -6.63 0.91
CA PRO A 193 11.44 -6.62 2.30
C PRO A 193 10.32 -6.36 3.32
N PHE A 194 9.15 -5.89 2.91
CA PHE A 194 8.10 -5.44 3.82
C PHE A 194 7.01 -6.49 4.01
N ARG A 195 6.47 -6.54 5.24
CA ARG A 195 5.37 -7.44 5.58
C ARG A 195 4.05 -6.84 5.09
N HIS A 196 3.66 -7.18 3.86
CA HIS A 196 2.41 -6.76 3.26
C HIS A 196 1.22 -6.99 4.20
N LEU A 197 0.38 -5.95 4.35
CA LEU A 197 -0.84 -6.02 5.15
C LEU A 197 -0.56 -6.49 6.57
N SER A 198 0.45 -5.95 7.24
CA SER A 198 0.79 -6.36 8.61
C SER A 198 -0.13 -5.76 9.68
N LEU A 199 -0.82 -4.65 9.38
CA LEU A 199 -1.74 -4.00 10.31
C LEU A 199 -3.20 -4.47 10.10
N ARG A 200 -3.78 -5.17 11.09
CA ARG A 200 -5.22 -5.52 11.16
C ARG A 200 -5.72 -6.34 9.96
N HIS A 201 -4.90 -7.29 9.53
CA HIS A 201 -5.25 -8.30 8.53
C HIS A 201 -4.98 -9.69 9.14
N PRO A 202 -5.45 -10.77 8.49
CA PRO A 202 -5.22 -12.13 8.94
C PRO A 202 -3.75 -12.39 9.25
N THR A 203 -3.50 -13.16 10.31
CA THR A 203 -2.17 -13.68 10.65
C THR A 203 -2.16 -15.19 10.46
N GLU A 204 -1.00 -15.83 10.67
CA GLU A 204 -0.90 -17.30 10.62
C GLU A 204 -1.73 -17.96 11.72
N GLU A 205 -1.99 -17.25 12.82
CA GLU A 205 -2.74 -17.74 13.98
C GLU A 205 -4.21 -17.28 13.97
N HIS A 206 -4.51 -16.21 13.25
CA HIS A 206 -5.84 -15.60 13.21
C HIS A 206 -6.27 -15.35 11.77
N LEU A 207 -6.97 -16.31 11.19
CA LEU A 207 -7.57 -16.19 9.86
C LEU A 207 -8.84 -15.34 9.93
N TRP A 208 -9.21 -14.69 8.82
CA TRP A 208 -10.49 -13.99 8.74
C TRP A 208 -11.54 -14.93 8.18
N GLU A 209 -12.74 -14.92 8.76
CA GLU A 209 -13.86 -15.75 8.34
C GLU A 209 -15.01 -14.84 7.88
N SER A 210 -15.50 -15.09 6.67
CA SER A 210 -16.61 -14.36 6.06
C SER A 210 -17.94 -14.62 6.77
N ASP A 211 -18.97 -13.86 6.40
CA ASP A 211 -20.34 -14.14 6.83
C ASP A 211 -20.85 -15.53 6.41
N SER A 212 -20.30 -16.08 5.32
CA SER A 212 -20.63 -17.40 4.80
C SER A 212 -19.79 -18.56 5.37
N GLY A 213 -18.81 -18.27 6.23
CA GLY A 213 -17.90 -19.27 6.80
C GLY A 213 -16.64 -19.54 5.97
N GLU A 214 -16.50 -18.93 4.78
CA GLU A 214 -15.25 -18.97 4.00
C GLU A 214 -14.09 -18.31 4.77
N VAL A 215 -12.95 -18.99 4.81
CA VAL A 215 -11.75 -18.53 5.52
C VAL A 215 -10.74 -17.93 4.55
N ILE A 216 -10.22 -16.74 4.90
CA ILE A 216 -9.26 -15.98 4.12
C ILE A 216 -7.96 -15.81 4.91
N THR A 217 -6.88 -16.32 4.33
CA THR A 217 -5.51 -16.11 4.78
C THR A 217 -4.96 -14.77 4.31
N ARG A 218 -3.86 -14.32 4.92
CA ARG A 218 -3.18 -13.08 4.48
C ARG A 218 -2.70 -13.17 3.04
N GLN A 219 -2.21 -14.34 2.61
CA GLN A 219 -1.68 -14.51 1.25
C GLN A 219 -2.79 -14.44 0.20
N GLU A 220 -3.95 -15.06 0.48
CA GLU A 220 -5.13 -14.95 -0.39
C GLU A 220 -5.64 -13.51 -0.45
N ALA A 221 -5.69 -12.82 0.69
CA ALA A 221 -6.02 -11.41 0.74
C ALA A 221 -5.07 -10.54 -0.12
N ILE A 222 -3.74 -10.76 -0.02
CA ILE A 222 -2.75 -10.05 -0.82
C ILE A 222 -2.92 -10.37 -2.32
N GLN A 223 -3.14 -11.63 -2.66
CA GLN A 223 -3.32 -12.07 -4.03
C GLN A 223 -4.59 -11.47 -4.66
N ALA A 224 -5.72 -11.54 -3.96
CA ALA A 224 -6.98 -10.95 -4.40
C ALA A 224 -6.89 -9.42 -4.49
N MET A 225 -6.25 -8.78 -3.52
CA MET A 225 -6.02 -7.34 -3.55
C MET A 225 -5.22 -6.92 -4.77
N ARG A 226 -4.11 -7.60 -5.08
CA ARG A 226 -3.31 -7.35 -6.29
C ARG A 226 -4.10 -7.61 -7.56
N TRP A 227 -4.91 -8.66 -7.57
CA TRP A 227 -5.77 -8.98 -8.70
C TRP A 227 -6.73 -7.82 -8.97
N VAL A 228 -7.56 -7.43 -8.00
CA VAL A 228 -8.52 -6.32 -8.17
C VAL A 228 -7.82 -4.98 -8.41
N ALA A 229 -6.70 -4.72 -7.73
CA ALA A 229 -5.89 -3.50 -7.84
C ALA A 229 -5.40 -3.24 -9.26
N ARG A 230 -5.20 -4.27 -10.11
CA ARG A 230 -4.70 -4.09 -11.48
C ARG A 230 -5.51 -3.08 -12.30
N HIS A 231 -6.82 -3.01 -12.09
CA HIS A 231 -7.69 -2.04 -12.77
C HIS A 231 -7.47 -0.61 -12.28
N THR A 232 -7.28 -0.45 -10.96
CA THR A 232 -6.95 0.84 -10.34
C THR A 232 -5.54 1.28 -10.75
N GLU A 233 -4.58 0.37 -10.79
CA GLU A 233 -3.19 0.65 -11.20
C GLU A 233 -3.11 1.07 -12.66
N ARG A 234 -3.83 0.41 -13.58
CA ARG A 234 -3.93 0.87 -14.99
C ARG A 234 -4.51 2.28 -15.12
N LEU A 235 -5.53 2.62 -14.31
CA LEU A 235 -6.07 3.99 -14.26
C LEU A 235 -5.02 4.99 -13.74
N ILE A 236 -4.30 4.64 -12.67
CA ILE A 236 -3.25 5.49 -12.09
C ILE A 236 -2.14 5.74 -13.12
N GLU A 237 -1.76 4.74 -13.91
CA GLU A 237 -0.72 4.86 -14.93
C GLU A 237 -1.09 5.81 -16.09
N LEU A 238 -2.38 6.12 -16.28
CA LEU A 238 -2.80 7.14 -17.25
C LEU A 238 -2.48 8.56 -16.77
N GLU A 239 -2.55 8.81 -15.46
CA GLU A 239 -2.18 10.10 -14.85
C GLU A 239 -0.68 10.17 -14.52
N PHE A 240 -0.13 9.09 -13.98
CA PHE A 240 1.25 8.97 -13.53
C PHE A 240 1.93 7.79 -14.22
N PRO A 241 2.41 7.96 -15.47
CA PRO A 241 3.02 6.88 -16.23
C PRO A 241 4.16 6.20 -15.46
N ALA A 242 4.09 4.88 -15.35
CA ALA A 242 5.07 4.06 -14.62
C ALA A 242 6.50 4.16 -15.18
N SER A 243 6.67 4.65 -16.41
CA SER A 243 7.98 4.96 -17.01
C SER A 243 8.63 6.23 -16.43
N ILE A 244 7.82 7.15 -15.89
CA ILE A 244 8.24 8.47 -15.43
C ILE A 244 8.13 8.59 -13.90
N TYR A 245 7.14 7.93 -13.30
CA TYR A 245 6.82 8.06 -11.88
C TYR A 245 6.93 6.73 -11.13
N GLU A 246 7.17 6.83 -9.83
CA GLU A 246 6.93 5.77 -8.86
C GLU A 246 5.72 6.17 -8.03
N THR A 247 4.76 5.27 -7.85
CA THR A 247 3.57 5.53 -7.03
C THR A 247 3.33 4.42 -6.02
N VAL A 248 2.80 4.81 -4.87
CA VAL A 248 2.12 3.91 -3.94
C VAL A 248 0.77 4.51 -3.61
N TRP A 249 -0.25 3.68 -3.47
CA TRP A 249 -1.59 4.16 -3.15
C TRP A 249 -2.21 3.35 -2.02
N SER A 250 -3.12 3.98 -1.29
CA SER A 250 -3.84 3.34 -0.20
C SER A 250 -5.29 3.79 -0.13
N ARG A 251 -6.18 2.83 0.10
CA ARG A 251 -7.58 3.03 0.38
C ARG A 251 -7.86 2.52 1.78
N THR A 252 -8.03 3.45 2.72
CA THR A 252 -8.38 3.14 4.10
C THR A 252 -9.75 2.45 4.17
N ARG A 253 -9.96 1.54 5.12
CA ARG A 253 -11.29 0.99 5.40
C ARG A 253 -12.27 2.07 5.84
N LYS A 254 -13.56 1.92 5.48
CA LYS A 254 -14.59 2.96 5.65
C LYS A 254 -14.70 3.54 7.07
N PRO A 255 -14.64 2.76 8.16
CA PRO A 255 -14.76 3.30 9.52
C PRO A 255 -13.64 4.26 9.94
N LEU A 256 -12.47 4.18 9.29
CA LEU A 256 -11.31 5.01 9.63
C LEU A 256 -11.13 6.22 8.71
N ARG A 257 -12.06 6.45 7.77
CA ARG A 257 -11.99 7.59 6.85
C ARG A 257 -12.60 8.84 7.48
N SER A 258 -11.92 9.97 7.31
CA SER A 258 -12.47 11.29 7.65
C SER A 258 -13.62 11.70 6.73
N ILE A 259 -13.63 11.21 5.49
CA ILE A 259 -14.71 11.42 4.51
C ILE A 259 -15.23 10.04 4.09
N LYS A 260 -16.47 9.70 4.43
CA LYS A 260 -17.06 8.40 4.06
C LYS A 260 -17.61 8.40 2.63
N ASP A 261 -18.05 9.57 2.15
CA ASP A 261 -18.66 9.80 0.85
C ASP A 261 -18.32 11.24 0.39
N PRO A 262 -17.78 11.46 -0.83
CA PRO A 262 -17.51 10.48 -1.89
C PRO A 262 -16.39 9.49 -1.54
N ASN A 263 -16.41 8.35 -2.23
CA ASN A 263 -15.36 7.34 -2.09
C ASN A 263 -14.03 7.89 -2.63
N HIS A 264 -12.92 7.48 -2.03
CA HIS A 264 -11.61 7.95 -2.42
C HIS A 264 -10.49 7.03 -1.98
N PHE A 265 -9.33 7.21 -2.59
CA PHE A 265 -8.06 6.65 -2.16
C PHE A 265 -6.93 7.69 -2.34
N HIS A 266 -5.87 7.51 -1.58
CA HIS A 266 -4.70 8.38 -1.57
C HIS A 266 -3.62 7.79 -2.47
N ILE A 267 -2.99 8.62 -3.30
CA ILE A 267 -1.80 8.27 -4.09
C ILE A 267 -0.65 9.16 -3.64
N LEU A 268 0.49 8.54 -3.36
CA LEU A 268 1.76 9.21 -3.16
C LEU A 268 2.62 8.98 -4.40
N VAL A 269 3.18 10.05 -4.95
CA VAL A 269 3.86 10.07 -6.24
C VAL A 269 5.22 10.73 -6.09
N ILE A 270 6.24 10.13 -6.67
CA ILE A 270 7.56 10.75 -6.82
C ILE A 270 8.04 10.55 -8.27
N PRO A 271 8.64 11.57 -8.92
CA PRO A 271 9.24 11.37 -10.24
C PRO A 271 10.48 10.48 -10.13
N LYS A 272 10.70 9.60 -11.10
CA LYS A 272 11.92 8.77 -11.21
C LYS A 272 13.19 9.58 -11.45
N SER A 273 13.07 10.86 -11.78
CA SER A 273 14.20 11.79 -11.84
C SER A 273 14.61 12.33 -10.47
N SER A 274 13.80 12.17 -9.42
CA SER A 274 14.17 12.58 -8.05
C SER A 274 15.33 11.73 -7.54
N PRO A 275 16.34 12.32 -6.88
CA PRO A 275 17.43 11.57 -6.25
C PRO A 275 16.94 10.55 -5.20
N ASP A 276 15.75 10.77 -4.63
CA ASP A 276 15.15 9.95 -3.58
C ASP A 276 14.26 8.81 -4.11
N SER A 277 14.06 8.75 -5.42
CA SER A 277 13.32 7.65 -6.05
C SER A 277 14.07 6.32 -5.86
N PHE A 278 13.32 5.21 -5.71
CA PHE A 278 13.92 3.88 -5.57
C PHE A 278 14.84 3.55 -6.75
N PHE A 279 14.45 3.94 -7.96
CA PHE A 279 15.25 3.77 -9.17
C PHE A 279 16.65 4.39 -9.03
N ASN A 280 16.74 5.66 -8.62
CA ASN A 280 18.03 6.34 -8.48
C ASN A 280 18.85 5.82 -7.31
N LEU A 281 18.23 5.55 -6.15
CA LEU A 281 18.91 4.94 -5.01
C LEU A 281 19.55 3.60 -5.37
N ASN A 282 18.85 2.77 -6.14
CA ASN A 282 19.34 1.45 -6.56
C ASN A 282 20.41 1.54 -7.66
N LEU A 283 20.31 2.50 -8.59
CA LEU A 283 21.37 2.76 -9.57
C LEU A 283 22.67 3.19 -8.90
N ASN A 284 22.60 4.13 -7.94
CA ASN A 284 23.74 4.62 -7.20
C ASN A 284 24.42 3.52 -6.36
N ALA A 285 23.63 2.65 -5.74
CA ALA A 285 24.16 1.49 -5.01
C ALA A 285 24.95 0.54 -5.93
N LYS A 286 24.46 0.30 -7.16
CA LYS A 286 25.16 -0.53 -8.16
C LYS A 286 26.45 0.14 -8.68
N ALA A 287 26.43 1.44 -8.94
CA ALA A 287 27.61 2.18 -9.39
C ALA A 287 28.74 2.19 -8.33
N ASN A 288 28.38 2.36 -7.06
CA ASN A 288 29.33 2.32 -5.95
C ASN A 288 29.90 0.92 -5.70
N ASN A 289 29.10 -0.13 -5.90
CA ASN A 289 29.57 -1.52 -5.78
C ASN A 289 30.38 -2.01 -6.98
N GLN A 290 30.33 -1.30 -8.13
CA GLN A 290 31.15 -1.59 -9.32
C GLN A 290 32.50 -0.85 -9.34
N SER A 291 32.82 -0.06 -8.30
CA SER A 291 34.08 0.69 -8.21
C SER A 291 35.14 0.11 -7.26
N PRO A 292 35.53 -1.20 -7.29
CA PRO A 292 36.75 -1.66 -6.65
C PRO A 292 37.90 -1.70 -7.67
N GLY A 293 38.38 -0.54 -8.12
CA GLY A 293 39.47 -0.58 -9.09
C GLY A 293 39.94 0.76 -9.62
N LEU A 294 40.36 1.69 -8.75
CA LEU A 294 41.33 2.76 -9.07
C LEU A 294 41.67 3.57 -7.81
N ARG A 295 42.19 2.90 -6.77
CA ARG A 295 42.96 3.60 -5.72
C ARG A 295 44.24 2.83 -5.41
N GLY A 296 45.35 3.34 -5.96
CA GLY A 296 46.60 3.43 -5.22
C GLY A 296 47.58 2.26 -5.28
N ARG A 297 48.03 1.84 -6.47
CA ARG A 297 49.35 1.18 -6.57
C ARG A 297 50.42 2.24 -6.83
N LYS A 298 50.87 2.94 -5.77
CA LYS A 298 52.13 3.71 -5.79
C LYS A 298 53.27 2.72 -6.08
N ARG A 299 53.72 2.64 -7.34
CA ARG A 299 54.98 1.98 -7.70
C ARG A 299 56.12 2.77 -7.03
N ARG A 300 56.67 2.21 -5.95
CA ARG A 300 57.99 2.61 -5.43
C ARG A 300 59.03 2.23 -6.48
N HIS A 301 59.49 3.20 -7.26
CA HIS A 301 60.73 3.07 -8.02
C HIS A 301 61.90 3.01 -7.03
N ARG A 302 62.48 1.82 -6.86
CA ARG A 302 63.87 1.67 -6.37
C ARG A 302 64.79 2.24 -7.45
N ARG A 303 65.45 3.36 -7.17
CA ARG A 303 66.64 3.79 -7.91
C ARG A 303 67.81 2.89 -7.52
N ARG A 304 68.50 2.36 -8.53
CA ARG A 304 69.87 1.82 -8.46
C ARG A 304 70.84 2.94 -8.83
N GLY A 305 72.07 2.87 -8.31
CA GLY A 305 73.20 3.78 -8.55
C GLY A 305 73.50 4.59 -7.29
N VAL A 306 74.69 4.57 -6.69
CA VAL A 306 76.05 4.12 -7.08
C VAL A 306 76.70 3.47 -5.86
#